data_AF-A0A838HUT1-F1
#
_entry.id   AF-A0A838HUT1-F1
#
_cell.length_a   1.000
_cell.length_b   1.000
_cell.length_c   1.000
_cell.angle_alpha   90.00
_cell.angle_beta   90.00
_cell.angle_gamma   90.00
#
_symmetry.space_group_name_H-M   'P 1'
#
loop_
_entity.id
_entity.type
_entity.pdbx_description
1 polymer ?
#
loop_
_entity_poly.entity_id
_entity_poly.type
_entity_poly.pdbx_seq_one_letter_code
_entity_poly.pdbx_strand_id
1 'polypeptide(L)'
;MTLLSAATAFAAATALLAAAWVLPAAAQPAPGDPAPTGRVASGDKPSEVAVAVSAEDFPDGGAQWAVLARDDEFADALTGAGVAAGRGPVLFTRSTALPAATRTELERVLPQGRTVYLMGGEVAIAPEVAEALGDRWTVRRVSGANRILTALAAARLVDDRDRGGAAAEVWVAAGFRWPD
;
A
#
# COMPACT_ATOMS: atom_id res chain seq x y z
N MET A 1 -0.25 -21.37 -77.97
CA MET A 1 -0.40 -22.76 -77.48
C MET A 1 0.54 -22.95 -76.30
N THR A 2 0.01 -22.89 -75.07
CA THR A 2 -0.39 -24.05 -74.22
C THR A 2 0.78 -24.41 -73.28
N LEU A 3 0.94 -23.82 -72.08
CA LEU A 3 0.20 -23.94 -70.80
C LEU A 3 0.71 -25.07 -69.87
N LEU A 4 1.06 -24.69 -68.62
CA LEU A 4 1.26 -25.52 -67.40
C LEU A 4 2.41 -26.57 -67.49
N SER A 5 3.04 -27.09 -66.43
CA SER A 5 3.09 -26.79 -64.98
C SER A 5 4.46 -27.29 -64.45
N ALA A 6 4.94 -27.08 -63.22
CA ALA A 6 4.39 -26.48 -61.99
C ALA A 6 5.52 -25.77 -61.20
N ALA A 7 5.28 -25.39 -59.94
CA ALA A 7 6.30 -24.89 -59.01
C ALA A 7 6.42 -25.82 -57.77
N THR A 8 7.65 -26.04 -57.30
CA THR A 8 7.93 -26.76 -56.04
C THR A 8 8.65 -25.80 -55.09
N ALA A 9 7.97 -25.35 -54.05
CA ALA A 9 8.54 -24.44 -53.06
C ALA A 9 9.32 -25.22 -52.00
N PHE A 10 10.59 -24.85 -51.78
CA PHE A 10 11.37 -25.34 -50.64
C PHE A 10 11.11 -24.44 -49.42
N ALA A 11 10.41 -24.95 -48.43
CA ALA A 11 10.27 -24.31 -47.12
C ALA A 11 11.30 -24.90 -46.14
N ALA A 12 12.23 -24.08 -45.66
CA ALA A 12 13.11 -24.40 -44.54
C ALA A 12 12.80 -23.43 -43.40
N ALA A 13 12.01 -23.87 -42.43
CA ALA A 13 11.63 -23.06 -41.28
C ALA A 13 12.74 -23.04 -40.23
N THR A 14 13.22 -21.85 -39.87
CA THR A 14 14.14 -21.65 -38.75
C THR A 14 13.39 -21.84 -37.42
N ALA A 15 13.67 -22.95 -36.73
CA ALA A 15 13.10 -23.22 -35.42
C ALA A 15 13.76 -22.35 -34.35
N LEU A 16 13.06 -21.30 -33.89
CA LEU A 16 13.39 -20.57 -32.67
C LEU A 16 13.04 -21.45 -31.46
N LEU A 17 14.07 -21.87 -30.71
CA LEU A 17 13.90 -22.55 -29.42
C LEU A 17 13.40 -21.55 -28.37
N ALA A 18 12.08 -21.45 -28.24
CA ALA A 18 11.46 -20.81 -27.09
C ALA A 18 11.63 -21.72 -25.85
N ALA A 19 12.62 -21.41 -25.01
CA ALA A 19 12.75 -22.01 -23.69
C ALA A 19 11.60 -21.50 -22.80
N ALA A 20 10.47 -22.20 -22.83
CA ALA A 20 9.37 -21.98 -21.91
C ALA A 20 9.83 -22.35 -20.49
N TRP A 21 10.14 -21.33 -19.69
CA TRP A 21 10.30 -21.49 -18.25
C TRP A 21 8.95 -21.88 -17.67
N VAL A 22 8.72 -23.18 -17.53
CA VAL A 22 7.65 -23.71 -16.70
C VAL A 22 8.01 -23.35 -15.26
N LEU A 23 7.49 -22.21 -14.80
CA LEU A 23 7.42 -21.95 -13.37
C LEU A 23 6.70 -23.14 -12.75
N PRO A 24 7.30 -23.86 -11.78
CA PRO A 24 6.58 -24.91 -11.09
C PRO A 24 5.37 -24.25 -10.44
N ALA A 25 4.16 -24.73 -10.75
CA ALA A 25 2.97 -24.32 -10.04
C ALA A 25 3.24 -24.60 -8.56
N ALA A 26 3.21 -23.55 -7.72
CA ALA A 26 3.41 -23.69 -6.29
C ALA A 26 2.38 -24.71 -5.80
N ALA A 27 2.85 -25.86 -5.31
CA ALA A 27 1.97 -26.93 -4.89
C ALA A 27 1.06 -26.37 -3.79
N GLN A 28 -0.25 -26.35 -4.03
CA GLN A 28 -1.19 -25.98 -2.99
C GLN A 28 -0.98 -26.93 -1.81
N PRO A 29 -0.88 -26.42 -0.57
CA PRO A 29 -0.71 -27.27 0.60
C PRO A 29 -1.86 -28.27 0.67
N ALA A 30 -1.56 -29.51 1.07
CA ALA A 30 -2.57 -30.54 1.19
C ALA A 30 -3.64 -30.11 2.22
N PRO A 31 -4.93 -30.47 2.02
CA PRO A 31 -5.97 -30.12 2.99
C PRO A 31 -5.67 -30.72 4.37
N GLY A 32 -5.22 -29.89 5.30
CA GLY A 32 -4.84 -30.28 6.67
C GLY A 32 -3.43 -29.88 7.09
N ASP A 33 -2.53 -29.56 6.16
CA ASP A 33 -1.24 -28.95 6.53
C ASP A 33 -1.48 -27.51 7.00
N PRO A 34 -0.92 -27.09 8.16
CA PRO A 34 -0.95 -25.68 8.53
C PRO A 34 -0.15 -24.89 7.49
N ALA A 35 -0.74 -23.81 6.98
CA ALA A 35 -0.02 -22.88 6.10
C ALA A 35 1.29 -22.44 6.78
N PRO A 36 2.41 -22.31 6.04
CA PRO A 36 3.70 -21.98 6.64
C PRO A 36 3.59 -20.68 7.42
N THR A 37 3.82 -20.75 8.74
CA THR A 37 3.69 -19.60 9.64
C THR A 37 5.00 -18.83 9.72
N GLY A 38 4.99 -17.61 9.20
CA GLY A 38 6.06 -16.63 9.36
C GLY A 38 5.71 -15.58 10.41
N ARG A 39 6.73 -15.01 11.07
CA ARG A 39 6.60 -13.81 11.90
C ARG A 39 7.23 -12.63 11.16
N VAL A 40 6.41 -11.72 10.67
CA VAL A 40 6.87 -10.51 9.95
C VAL A 40 7.70 -9.59 10.85
N ALA A 41 7.31 -9.44 12.13
CA ALA A 41 7.99 -8.56 13.07
C ALA A 41 8.03 -9.09 14.50
N SER A 42 9.08 -8.72 15.23
CA SER A 42 9.19 -8.81 16.68
C SER A 42 9.69 -7.47 17.21
N GLY A 43 8.94 -6.80 18.08
CA GLY A 43 9.33 -5.52 18.65
C GLY A 43 8.23 -4.87 19.46
N ASP A 44 8.62 -4.06 20.44
CA ASP A 44 7.71 -3.45 21.41
C ASP A 44 7.16 -2.09 20.98
N LYS A 45 7.67 -1.52 19.87
CA LYS A 45 7.26 -0.21 19.35
C LYS A 45 6.40 -0.38 18.09
N PRO A 46 5.17 0.15 18.04
CA PRO A 46 4.30 0.07 16.85
C PRO A 46 4.97 0.60 15.57
N SER A 47 5.76 1.68 15.67
CA SER A 47 6.50 2.23 14.54
C SER A 47 7.54 1.26 13.96
N GLU A 48 8.27 0.50 14.78
CA GLU A 48 9.24 -0.50 14.30
C GLU A 48 8.55 -1.70 13.64
N VAL A 49 7.40 -2.12 14.17
CA VAL A 49 6.56 -3.18 13.58
C VAL A 49 5.97 -2.73 12.23
N ALA A 50 5.48 -1.50 12.11
CA ALA A 50 4.95 -0.97 10.86
C ALA A 50 6.02 -0.85 9.76
N VAL A 51 7.26 -0.49 10.13
CA VAL A 51 8.41 -0.48 9.22
C VAL A 51 8.72 -1.90 8.71
N ALA A 52 8.70 -2.91 9.57
CA ALA A 52 8.93 -4.29 9.16
C ALA A 52 7.83 -4.83 8.21
N VAL A 53 6.56 -4.49 8.45
CA VAL A 53 5.46 -4.82 7.53
C VAL A 53 5.62 -4.10 6.18
N SER A 54 5.97 -2.81 6.21
CA SER A 54 6.23 -2.02 5.00
C SER A 54 7.41 -2.55 4.17
N ALA A 55 8.43 -3.12 4.81
CA ALA A 55 9.58 -3.75 4.15
C ALA A 55 9.26 -5.09 3.49
N GLU A 56 8.28 -5.85 4.01
CA GLU A 56 7.78 -7.08 3.41
C GLU A 56 6.85 -6.78 2.20
N ASP A 57 5.93 -5.83 2.37
CA ASP A 57 4.90 -5.51 1.37
C ASP A 57 5.41 -4.65 0.19
N PHE A 58 6.44 -3.81 0.40
CA PHE A 58 6.86 -2.80 -0.59
C PHE A 58 8.39 -2.78 -0.84
N PRO A 59 8.84 -2.94 -2.11
CA PRO A 59 10.23 -2.69 -2.47
C PRO A 59 10.57 -1.20 -2.37
N ASP A 60 11.87 -0.88 -2.43
CA ASP A 60 12.35 0.51 -2.40
C ASP A 60 11.70 1.35 -3.52
N GLY A 61 11.14 2.50 -3.15
CA GLY A 61 10.37 3.37 -4.05
C GLY A 61 9.04 2.79 -4.56
N GLY A 62 8.59 1.65 -4.05
CA GLY A 62 7.41 0.92 -4.54
C GLY A 62 6.05 1.53 -4.18
N ALA A 63 5.98 2.42 -3.18
CA ALA A 63 4.72 3.01 -2.74
C ALA A 63 4.26 4.20 -3.60
N GLN A 64 2.95 4.28 -3.86
CA GLN A 64 2.33 5.41 -4.58
C GLN A 64 2.06 6.61 -3.65
N TRP A 65 1.84 6.34 -2.37
CA TRP A 65 1.69 7.27 -1.24
C TRP A 65 2.09 6.54 0.05
N ALA A 66 2.19 7.25 1.16
CA ALA A 66 2.18 6.64 2.49
C ALA A 66 1.02 7.20 3.32
N VAL A 67 0.58 6.45 4.32
CA VAL A 67 -0.38 6.91 5.32
C VAL A 67 0.34 6.97 6.66
N LEU A 68 0.20 8.09 7.37
CA LEU A 68 0.79 8.31 8.69
C LEU A 68 -0.32 8.54 9.72
N ALA A 69 -0.35 7.71 10.74
CA ALA A 69 -1.29 7.81 11.87
C ALA A 69 -0.52 7.87 13.21
N ARG A 70 -1.22 8.20 14.30
CA ARG A 70 -0.63 8.16 15.65
C ARG A 70 -0.60 6.73 16.22
N ASP A 71 0.41 6.39 17.02
CA ASP A 71 0.59 5.04 17.63
C ASP A 71 -0.13 4.85 18.97
N ASP A 72 -0.70 5.91 19.56
CA ASP A 72 -1.27 5.92 20.91
C ASP A 72 -2.81 6.11 20.97
N GLU A 73 -3.47 6.43 19.85
CA GLU A 73 -4.94 6.41 19.71
C GLU A 73 -5.34 5.98 18.29
N PHE A 74 -5.77 4.72 18.16
CA PHE A 74 -5.92 4.04 16.86
C PHE A 74 -7.19 4.39 16.06
N ALA A 75 -8.09 5.21 16.60
CA ALA A 75 -9.39 5.47 15.99
C ALA A 75 -9.31 6.08 14.57
N ASP A 76 -8.36 7.01 14.35
CA ASP A 76 -8.10 7.57 13.01
C ASP A 76 -7.23 6.62 12.16
N ALA A 77 -6.34 5.83 12.79
CA ALA A 77 -5.46 4.87 12.13
C ALA A 77 -6.21 3.74 11.41
N LEU A 78 -7.31 3.25 11.99
CA LEU A 78 -8.16 2.21 11.39
C LEU A 78 -8.66 2.59 9.99
N THR A 79 -9.06 3.86 9.82
CA THR A 79 -9.51 4.39 8.51
C THR A 79 -8.35 4.56 7.52
N GLY A 80 -7.12 4.63 8.02
CA GLY A 80 -5.89 4.74 7.23
C GLY A 80 -5.63 3.52 6.33
N ALA A 81 -6.09 2.32 6.73
CA ALA A 81 -5.99 1.13 5.89
C ALA A 81 -6.76 1.27 4.56
N GLY A 82 -7.94 1.89 4.59
CA GLY A 82 -8.72 2.20 3.38
C GLY A 82 -8.08 3.29 2.51
N VAL A 83 -7.38 4.25 3.11
CA VAL A 83 -6.59 5.24 2.35
C VAL A 83 -5.37 4.59 1.69
N ALA A 84 -4.69 3.70 2.42
CA ALA A 84 -3.53 2.94 1.94
C ALA A 84 -3.91 2.03 0.75
N ALA A 85 -4.98 1.25 0.87
CA ALA A 85 -5.57 0.43 -0.19
C ALA A 85 -4.55 -0.46 -0.95
N GLY A 86 -3.59 -1.06 -0.22
CA GLY A 86 -2.53 -1.91 -0.79
C GLY A 86 -1.55 -1.20 -1.74
N ARG A 87 -1.62 0.13 -1.85
CA ARG A 87 -0.81 0.96 -2.78
C ARG A 87 0.27 1.76 -2.05
N GLY A 88 0.39 1.58 -0.74
CA GLY A 88 1.38 2.19 0.12
C GLY A 88 1.21 1.77 1.58
N PRO A 89 2.23 1.96 2.44
CA PRO A 89 2.20 1.50 3.82
C PRO A 89 1.39 2.42 4.74
N VAL A 90 0.91 1.84 5.84
CA VAL A 90 0.46 2.57 7.03
C VAL A 90 1.61 2.57 8.03
N LEU A 91 2.15 3.77 8.32
CA LEU A 91 3.23 3.98 9.27
C LEU A 91 2.76 4.82 10.45
N PHE A 92 3.53 4.83 11.53
CA PHE A 92 3.17 5.51 12.77
C PHE A 92 4.07 6.68 13.15
N THR A 93 3.46 7.73 13.71
CA THR A 93 4.13 8.86 14.35
C THR A 93 3.68 9.01 15.80
N ARG A 94 4.44 9.72 16.63
CA ARG A 94 3.89 10.31 17.85
C ARG A 94 3.20 11.62 17.49
N SER A 95 2.27 12.08 18.31
CA SER A 95 1.46 13.28 18.06
C SER A 95 2.28 14.52 17.69
N THR A 96 3.42 14.75 18.36
CA THR A 96 4.27 15.95 18.16
C THR A 96 5.62 15.67 17.51
N ALA A 97 5.94 14.41 17.17
CA ALA A 97 7.27 14.07 16.65
C ALA A 97 7.32 12.76 15.85
N LEU A 98 7.89 12.83 14.65
CA LEU A 98 8.14 11.69 13.78
C LEU A 98 9.26 10.78 14.35
N PRO A 99 9.03 9.47 14.57
CA PRO A 99 10.09 8.53 14.91
C PRO A 99 11.13 8.41 13.79
N ALA A 100 12.40 8.20 14.15
CA ALA A 100 13.49 8.06 13.18
C ALA A 100 13.26 6.88 12.23
N ALA A 101 12.82 5.72 12.74
CA ALA A 101 12.47 4.55 11.94
C ALA A 101 11.41 4.88 10.88
N THR A 102 10.36 5.61 11.25
CA THR A 102 9.31 6.04 10.33
C THR A 102 9.84 6.99 9.25
N ARG A 103 10.73 7.92 9.59
CA ARG A 103 11.39 8.79 8.60
C ARG A 103 12.20 7.97 7.59
N THR A 104 13.09 7.11 8.08
CA THR A 104 13.94 6.27 7.22
C THR A 104 13.11 5.37 6.32
N GLU A 105 12.00 4.83 6.81
CA GLU A 105 11.13 4.00 5.99
C GLU A 105 10.36 4.82 4.93
N LEU A 106 9.88 6.02 5.25
CA LEU A 106 9.33 6.94 4.25
C LEU A 106 10.36 7.25 3.15
N GLU A 107 11.62 7.48 3.53
CA GLU A 107 12.73 7.74 2.59
C GLU A 107 13.05 6.52 1.70
N ARG A 108 12.92 5.30 2.22
CA ARG A 108 13.10 4.04 1.47
C ARG A 108 11.94 3.76 0.52
N VAL A 109 10.72 3.78 1.05
CA VAL A 109 9.53 3.20 0.38
C VAL A 109 8.83 4.17 -0.56
N LEU A 110 8.92 5.48 -0.30
CA LEU A 110 8.10 6.50 -0.95
C LEU A 110 8.95 7.51 -1.75
N PRO A 111 8.89 7.49 -3.09
CA PRO A 111 9.62 8.45 -3.93
C PRO A 111 9.31 9.91 -3.58
N GLN A 112 10.30 10.79 -3.71
CA GLN A 112 10.13 12.23 -3.49
C GLN A 112 9.01 12.81 -4.36
N GLY A 113 8.33 13.84 -3.85
CA GLY A 113 7.16 14.48 -4.47
C GLY A 113 5.85 13.71 -4.34
N ARG A 114 5.87 12.42 -3.95
CA ARG A 114 4.65 11.65 -3.67
C ARG A 114 3.91 12.15 -2.44
N THR A 115 2.72 11.62 -2.19
CA THR A 115 1.83 12.08 -1.12
C THR A 115 2.04 11.32 0.18
N VAL A 116 2.08 12.04 1.31
CA VAL A 116 1.92 11.46 2.65
C VAL A 116 0.58 11.93 3.22
N TYR A 117 -0.30 10.99 3.54
CA TYR A 117 -1.61 11.26 4.13
C TYR A 117 -1.52 11.25 5.66
N LEU A 118 -1.77 12.39 6.31
CA LEU A 118 -1.83 12.48 7.78
C LEU A 118 -3.24 12.17 8.27
N MET A 119 -3.41 11.10 9.03
CA MET A 119 -4.71 10.71 9.60
C MET A 119 -4.95 11.46 10.92
N GLY A 120 -6.00 12.28 10.95
CA GLY A 120 -6.41 13.04 12.14
C GLY A 120 -6.05 14.54 12.07
N GLY A 121 -6.75 15.32 12.91
CA GLY A 121 -6.57 16.77 13.02
C GLY A 121 -5.22 17.17 13.64
N GLU A 122 -4.98 18.48 13.77
CA GLU A 122 -3.72 19.01 14.36
C GLU A 122 -3.55 18.62 15.84
N VAL A 123 -4.64 18.42 16.57
CA VAL A 123 -4.63 17.86 17.94
C VAL A 123 -4.17 16.39 17.97
N ALA A 124 -4.35 15.65 16.87
CA ALA A 124 -3.91 14.26 16.76
C ALA A 124 -2.46 14.17 16.27
N ILE A 125 -2.13 14.87 15.18
CA ILE A 125 -0.78 14.97 14.61
C ILE A 125 -0.48 16.46 14.38
N ALA A 126 0.41 17.01 15.20
CA ALA A 126 0.72 18.44 15.25
C ALA A 126 1.33 18.97 13.94
N PRO A 127 1.21 20.28 13.63
CA PRO A 127 1.70 20.87 12.38
C PRO A 127 3.18 20.59 12.10
N GLU A 128 4.02 20.53 13.13
CA GLU A 128 5.47 20.33 13.03
C GLU A 128 5.83 18.98 12.38
N VAL A 129 4.98 17.96 12.53
CA VAL A 129 5.16 16.67 11.85
C VAL A 129 4.89 16.80 10.34
N ALA A 130 3.95 17.65 9.94
CA ALA A 130 3.69 17.94 8.53
C ALA A 130 4.83 18.77 7.92
N GLU A 131 5.28 19.81 8.63
CA GLU A 131 6.40 20.65 8.21
C GLU A 131 7.69 19.85 8.03
N ALA A 132 8.00 18.93 8.94
CA ALA A 132 9.17 18.05 8.87
C ALA A 132 9.13 17.01 7.72
N LEU A 133 8.05 16.95 6.95
CA LEU A 133 7.88 16.10 5.76
C LEU A 133 7.70 16.90 4.47
N GLY A 134 7.34 18.19 4.58
CA GLY A 134 6.99 19.06 3.45
C GLY A 134 8.18 19.47 2.55
N ASP A 135 9.42 19.19 2.97
CA ASP A 135 10.63 19.39 2.15
C ASP A 135 10.75 18.36 1.02
N ARG A 136 10.13 17.18 1.19
CA ARG A 136 10.30 16.01 0.32
C ARG A 136 9.03 15.49 -0.30
N TRP A 137 7.88 15.66 0.37
CA TRP A 137 6.61 15.05 -0.04
C TRP A 137 5.45 16.03 0.02
N THR A 138 4.42 15.77 -0.79
CA THR A 138 3.15 16.48 -0.71
C THR A 138 2.38 15.97 0.52
N VAL A 139 2.38 16.72 1.62
CA VAL A 139 1.65 16.33 2.82
C VAL A 139 0.17 16.72 2.71
N ARG A 140 -0.74 15.77 2.90
CA ARG A 140 -2.20 15.99 2.86
C ARG A 140 -2.86 15.48 4.14
N ARG A 141 -3.51 16.37 4.91
CA ARG A 141 -4.25 15.98 6.11
C ARG A 141 -5.63 15.42 5.75
N VAL A 142 -6.02 14.33 6.40
CA VAL A 142 -7.31 13.65 6.29
C VAL A 142 -7.93 13.63 7.69
N SER A 143 -8.90 14.52 7.92
CA SER A 143 -9.42 14.77 9.27
C SER A 143 -10.84 15.33 9.24
N GLY A 144 -11.63 14.95 10.24
CA GLY A 144 -12.88 15.65 10.57
C GLY A 144 -12.89 16.14 12.03
N ALA A 145 -13.98 16.81 12.44
CA ALA A 145 -14.14 17.30 13.81
C ALA A 145 -14.28 16.18 14.87
N ASN A 146 -14.43 14.93 14.43
CA ASN A 146 -14.40 13.72 15.25
C ASN A 146 -14.06 12.51 14.34
N ARG A 147 -13.79 11.35 14.95
CA ARG A 147 -13.42 10.09 14.26
C ARG A 147 -14.39 9.66 13.14
N ILE A 148 -15.70 9.89 13.29
CA ILE A 148 -16.71 9.56 12.26
C ILE A 148 -16.53 10.47 11.04
N LEU A 149 -16.25 11.76 11.27
CA LEU A 149 -15.96 12.71 10.20
C LEU A 149 -14.56 12.52 9.60
N THR A 150 -13.58 12.00 10.34
CA THR A 150 -12.30 11.53 9.76
C THR A 150 -12.55 10.35 8.82
N ALA A 151 -13.36 9.35 9.23
CA ALA A 151 -13.74 8.23 8.37
C ALA A 151 -14.46 8.69 7.09
N LEU A 152 -15.38 9.67 7.20
CA LEU A 152 -16.05 10.25 6.04
C LEU A 152 -15.09 11.02 5.12
N ALA A 153 -14.11 11.74 5.69
CA ALA A 153 -13.07 12.42 4.91
C ALA A 153 -12.17 11.42 4.17
N ALA A 154 -11.81 10.30 4.82
CA ALA A 154 -11.07 9.20 4.21
C ALA A 154 -11.85 8.54 3.06
N ALA A 155 -13.13 8.23 3.27
CA ALA A 155 -13.99 7.66 2.24
C ALA A 155 -14.14 8.58 1.02
N ARG A 156 -14.32 9.89 1.25
CA ARG A 156 -14.36 10.90 0.17
C ARG A 156 -13.04 10.99 -0.58
N LEU A 157 -11.90 10.98 0.12
CA LEU A 157 -10.57 10.96 -0.50
C LEU A 157 -10.39 9.73 -1.41
N VAL A 158 -10.82 8.55 -0.97
CA VAL A 158 -10.73 7.31 -1.75
C VAL A 158 -11.62 7.41 -2.99
N ASP A 159 -12.89 7.81 -2.84
CA ASP A 159 -13.80 8.03 -3.98
C ASP A 159 -13.24 9.08 -4.96
N ASP A 160 -12.81 10.25 -4.48
CA ASP A 160 -12.22 11.32 -5.28
C ASP A 160 -10.97 10.87 -6.06
N ARG A 161 -10.10 10.06 -5.43
CA ARG A 161 -8.86 9.55 -6.03
C ARG A 161 -9.13 8.47 -7.08
N ASP A 162 -10.08 7.59 -6.82
CA ASP A 162 -10.25 6.35 -7.56
C ASP A 162 -11.37 6.43 -8.62
N ARG A 163 -12.01 7.60 -8.85
CA ARG A 163 -13.06 7.84 -9.87
C ARG A 163 -12.66 7.35 -11.27
N GLY A 164 -13.12 6.15 -11.60
CA GLY A 164 -12.74 5.38 -12.79
C GLY A 164 -12.84 3.87 -12.50
N GLY A 165 -12.51 3.47 -11.28
CA GLY A 165 -13.09 2.30 -10.63
C GLY A 165 -14.27 2.73 -9.76
N ALA A 166 -15.30 1.89 -9.62
CA ALA A 166 -16.30 2.13 -8.61
C ALA A 166 -15.68 1.92 -7.21
N ALA A 167 -15.99 2.80 -6.26
CA ALA A 167 -16.02 2.41 -4.85
C ALA A 167 -17.17 1.40 -4.68
N ALA A 168 -16.95 0.16 -5.14
CA ALA A 168 -17.99 -0.84 -5.33
C ALA A 168 -18.57 -1.39 -4.02
N GLU A 169 -17.89 -1.13 -2.91
CA GLU A 169 -18.20 -1.66 -1.59
C GLU A 169 -17.80 -0.65 -0.51
N VAL A 170 -18.67 -0.44 0.48
CA VAL A 170 -18.41 0.39 1.65
C VAL A 170 -18.54 -0.48 2.89
N TRP A 171 -17.46 -0.55 3.65
CA TRP A 171 -17.37 -1.33 4.88
C TRP A 171 -17.67 -0.42 6.08
N VAL A 172 -18.42 -0.92 7.06
CA VAL A 172 -18.87 -0.15 8.23
C VAL A 172 -18.46 -0.87 9.51
N ALA A 173 -17.84 -0.13 10.43
CA ALA A 173 -17.34 -0.59 11.73
C ALA A 173 -17.89 0.29 12.86
N ALA A 174 -17.92 -0.22 14.09
CA ALA A 174 -18.44 0.47 15.26
C ALA A 174 -17.40 1.45 15.84
N GLY A 175 -17.56 2.75 15.57
CA GLY A 175 -16.61 3.82 15.92
C GLY A 175 -16.17 3.97 17.41
N PHE A 176 -16.66 3.13 18.32
CA PHE A 176 -16.41 3.17 19.76
C PHE A 176 -16.31 1.78 20.41
N ARG A 177 -16.28 0.70 19.64
CA ARG A 177 -16.14 -0.68 20.14
C ARG A 177 -15.17 -1.40 19.21
N TRP A 178 -14.08 -1.92 19.76
CA TRP A 178 -13.00 -2.51 18.98
C TRP A 178 -12.42 -3.72 19.72
N PRO A 179 -11.97 -4.78 19.04
CA PRO A 179 -12.17 -5.04 17.60
C PRO A 179 -13.63 -5.41 17.28
N ASP A 180 -14.02 -5.22 16.02
CA ASP A 180 -15.26 -5.75 15.41
C ASP A 180 -14.99 -7.09 14.70
#